data_AF-A0A1J5MGG7-F1
#
_entry.id   AF-A0A1J5MGG7-F1
#
_cell.length_a   1.000
_cell.length_b   1.000
_cell.length_c   1.000
_cell.angle_alpha   90.00
_cell.angle_beta   90.00
_cell.angle_gamma   90.00
#
_symmetry.space_group_name_H-M   'P 1'
#
loop_
_entity.id
_entity.type
_entity.pdbx_description
1 polymer ?
#
loop_
_entity_poly.entity_id
_entity_poly.type
_entity_poly.pdbx_seq_one_letter_code
_entity_poly.pdbx_strand_id
1 'polypeptide(L)'
;MGYTIHLEGKHGQEITFQEWQVVVDNHPLVRLSQETTHTVTNPATGEQVGTTITPGDAEIWIEGLNSWVFAFRWSSGHVSINAPRDFDDENSFLRKLLRELATELGASIRGGEGEEYK
;
A
#
# COMPACT_ATOMS: atom_id res chain seq x y z
N MET A 1 -14.30 -4.27 -9.84
CA MET A 1 -14.45 -3.49 -8.60
C MET A 1 -13.28 -3.85 -7.73
N GLY A 2 -12.37 -2.89 -7.50
CA GLY A 2 -11.24 -3.11 -6.60
C GLY A 2 -11.69 -2.77 -5.20
N TYR A 3 -11.46 -3.68 -4.26
CA TYR A 3 -11.66 -3.38 -2.85
C TYR A 3 -10.42 -2.64 -2.35
N THR A 4 -10.60 -1.50 -1.69
CA THR A 4 -9.48 -0.66 -1.21
C THR A 4 -9.38 -0.77 0.29
N ILE A 5 -8.15 -0.93 0.77
CA ILE A 5 -7.79 -0.97 2.18
C ILE A 5 -7.01 0.29 2.52
N HIS A 6 -7.21 0.78 3.73
CA HIS A 6 -6.62 1.97 4.28
C HIS A 6 -5.84 1.64 5.56
N LEU A 7 -4.69 2.30 5.75
CA LEU A 7 -4.06 2.42 7.06
C LEU A 7 -4.46 3.77 7.65
N GLU A 8 -5.06 3.75 8.82
CA GLU A 8 -5.48 4.94 9.55
C GLU A 8 -4.79 4.98 10.93
N GLY A 9 -4.24 6.14 11.31
CA GLY A 9 -3.63 6.31 12.63
C GLY A 9 -4.63 6.15 13.77
N LYS A 10 -4.13 5.95 15.00
CA LYS A 10 -4.99 5.79 16.19
C LYS A 10 -5.97 6.95 16.30
N HIS A 11 -7.21 6.64 16.68
CA HIS A 11 -8.26 7.64 16.89
C HIS A 11 -8.53 8.54 15.67
N GLY A 12 -8.22 8.08 14.44
CA GLY A 12 -8.41 8.86 13.22
C GLY A 12 -7.36 9.95 13.02
N GLN A 13 -6.20 9.83 13.67
CA GLN A 13 -5.07 10.73 13.40
C GLN A 13 -4.46 10.42 12.04
N GLU A 14 -4.09 11.47 11.32
CA GLU A 14 -3.34 11.37 10.06
C GLU A 14 -1.95 10.80 10.35
N ILE A 15 -1.52 9.82 9.55
CA ILE A 15 -0.15 9.32 9.58
C ILE A 15 0.71 10.43 8.99
N THR A 16 1.81 10.84 9.63
CA THR A 16 2.69 11.82 8.99
C THR A 16 3.57 11.16 7.95
N PHE A 17 3.99 11.92 6.93
CA PHE A 17 4.91 11.41 5.91
C PHE A 17 6.22 10.89 6.52
N GLN A 18 6.70 11.54 7.59
CA GLN A 18 7.91 11.12 8.28
C GLN A 18 7.73 9.78 9.01
N GLU A 19 6.61 9.56 9.69
CA GLU A 19 6.31 8.26 10.32
C GLU A 19 6.21 7.15 9.28
N TRP A 20 5.51 7.42 8.18
CA TRP A 20 5.40 6.49 7.07
C TRP A 20 6.77 6.14 6.48
N GLN A 21 7.60 7.16 6.20
CA GLN A 21 8.94 6.96 5.66
C GLN A 21 9.80 6.09 6.59
N VAL A 22 9.75 6.33 7.91
CA VAL A 22 10.54 5.54 8.88
C VAL A 22 10.10 4.07 8.89
N VAL A 23 8.81 3.78 8.85
CA VAL A 23 8.30 2.41 8.83
C VAL A 23 8.66 1.71 7.52
N VAL A 24 8.51 2.39 6.39
CA VAL A 24 8.86 1.84 5.08
C VAL A 24 10.37 1.55 4.98
N ASP A 25 11.23 2.45 5.46
CA ASP A 25 12.69 2.28 5.39
C ASP A 25 13.19 1.13 6.28
N ASN A 26 12.50 0.86 7.39
CA ASN A 26 12.82 -0.24 8.30
C ASN A 26 12.29 -1.62 7.83
N HIS A 27 11.36 -1.65 6.87
CA HIS A 27 10.71 -2.90 6.46
C HIS A 27 11.36 -3.51 5.20
N PRO A 28 11.89 -4.75 5.23
CA PRO A 28 12.70 -5.31 4.14
C PRO A 28 11.91 -5.57 2.84
N LEU A 29 10.58 -5.69 2.94
CA LEU A 29 9.69 -5.98 1.82
C LEU A 29 8.94 -4.77 1.29
N VAL A 30 9.20 -3.57 1.81
CA VAL A 30 8.55 -2.33 1.38
C VAL A 30 9.62 -1.29 1.11
N ARG A 31 9.40 -0.43 0.13
CA ARG A 31 10.26 0.73 -0.10
C ARG A 31 9.47 1.88 -0.70
N LEU A 32 9.90 3.11 -0.45
CA LEU A 32 9.32 4.26 -1.15
C LEU A 32 9.62 4.14 -2.65
N SER A 33 8.62 4.48 -3.46
CA SER A 33 8.78 4.48 -4.91
C SER A 33 9.83 5.52 -5.30
N GLN A 34 10.79 5.11 -6.12
CA GLN A 34 11.84 5.99 -6.62
C GLN A 34 11.44 6.69 -7.93
N GLU A 35 10.38 6.20 -8.58
CA GLU A 35 9.88 6.78 -9.81
C GLU A 35 8.92 7.94 -9.52
N THR A 36 8.86 8.91 -10.45
CA THR A 36 7.93 10.03 -10.40
C THR A 36 6.64 9.75 -11.18
N THR A 37 6.62 8.71 -12.01
CA THR A 37 5.48 8.32 -12.85
C THR A 37 5.45 6.81 -13.01
N HIS A 38 4.32 6.18 -12.70
CA HIS A 38 4.08 4.76 -12.98
C HIS A 38 3.21 4.65 -14.21
N THR A 39 3.70 3.98 -15.26
CA THR A 39 2.95 3.81 -16.51
C THR A 39 2.59 2.35 -16.72
N VAL A 40 1.29 2.06 -16.80
CA VAL A 40 0.79 0.73 -17.14
C VAL A 40 0.35 0.73 -18.59
N THR A 41 0.95 -0.14 -19.40
CA THR A 41 0.53 -0.37 -20.78
C THR A 41 -0.54 -1.45 -20.80
N ASN A 42 -1.72 -1.15 -21.32
CA ASN A 42 -2.74 -2.14 -21.59
C ASN A 42 -2.29 -3.03 -22.78
N PRO A 43 -2.04 -4.33 -22.59
CA PRO A 43 -1.53 -5.18 -23.66
C PRO A 43 -2.55 -5.44 -24.77
N ALA A 44 -3.85 -5.25 -24.51
CA ALA A 44 -4.91 -5.47 -25.50
C ALA A 44 -5.11 -4.27 -26.45
N THR A 45 -4.87 -3.05 -25.97
CA THR A 45 -5.11 -1.81 -26.74
C THR A 45 -3.84 -1.02 -27.05
N GLY A 46 -2.72 -1.32 -26.38
CA GLY A 46 -1.48 -0.54 -26.45
C GLY A 46 -1.55 0.80 -25.72
N GLU A 47 -2.65 1.11 -25.05
CA GLU A 47 -2.86 2.37 -24.34
C GLU A 47 -1.97 2.42 -23.09
N GLN A 48 -1.26 3.53 -22.90
CA GLN A 48 -0.44 3.78 -21.72
C GLN A 48 -1.20 4.65 -20.74
N VAL A 49 -1.49 4.11 -19.57
CA VAL A 49 -2.10 4.85 -18.46
C VAL A 49 -1.00 5.20 -17.47
N GLY A 50 -0.59 6.47 -17.48
CA GLY A 50 0.34 7.03 -16.52
C GLY A 50 -0.38 7.50 -15.26
N THR A 51 0.16 7.14 -14.10
CA THR A 51 -0.23 7.70 -12.80
C THR A 51 0.95 8.46 -12.22
N THR A 52 0.72 9.71 -11.82
CA THR A 52 1.72 10.48 -11.06
C THR A 52 1.94 9.82 -9.72
N ILE A 53 3.20 9.49 -9.44
CA ILE A 53 3.63 8.93 -8.17
C ILE A 53 3.92 10.08 -7.20
N THR A 54 3.42 9.95 -5.98
CA THR A 54 3.75 10.88 -4.90
C THR A 54 4.98 10.39 -4.12
N PRO A 55 5.76 11.27 -3.48
CA PRO A 55 6.92 10.86 -2.69
C PRO A 55 6.63 9.86 -1.56
N GLY A 56 5.37 9.74 -1.13
CA GLY A 56 4.93 8.77 -0.12
C GLY A 56 4.41 7.46 -0.68
N ASP A 57 4.25 7.33 -1.99
CA ASP A 57 3.84 6.06 -2.55
C ASP A 57 4.95 5.02 -2.34
N ALA A 58 4.57 3.77 -2.14
CA ALA A 58 5.51 2.70 -1.83
C ALA A 58 5.24 1.43 -2.66
N GLU A 59 6.32 0.72 -2.89
CA GLU A 59 6.36 -0.54 -3.60
C GLU A 59 6.55 -1.69 -2.61
N ILE A 60 5.99 -2.85 -2.95
CA ILE A 60 6.19 -4.09 -2.20
C ILE A 60 7.01 -5.07 -3.01
N TRP A 61 7.87 -5.83 -2.34
CA TRP A 61 8.59 -6.93 -2.96
C TRP A 61 7.69 -8.15 -3.07
N ILE A 62 7.46 -8.63 -4.29
CA ILE A 62 6.70 -9.86 -4.54
C ILE A 62 7.67 -10.96 -4.93
N GLU A 63 7.94 -11.90 -4.02
CA GLU A 63 8.89 -12.99 -4.24
C GLU A 63 8.55 -13.82 -5.49
N GLY A 64 7.26 -14.11 -5.72
CA GLY A 64 6.81 -14.87 -6.88
C GLY A 64 7.08 -14.20 -8.24
N LEU A 65 7.26 -12.87 -8.25
CA LEU A 65 7.61 -12.08 -9.44
C LEU A 65 9.08 -11.64 -9.44
N ASN A 66 9.79 -11.83 -8.32
CA ASN A 66 11.14 -11.33 -8.08
C ASN A 66 11.30 -9.85 -8.48
N SER A 67 10.30 -9.04 -8.13
CA SER A 67 10.21 -7.63 -8.53
C SER A 67 9.50 -6.80 -7.47
N TRP A 68 9.84 -5.51 -7.46
CA TRP A 68 9.08 -4.49 -6.76
C TRP A 68 7.82 -4.15 -7.57
N VAL A 69 6.69 -4.03 -6.88
CA VAL A 69 5.39 -3.71 -7.47
C VAL A 69 4.80 -2.52 -6.73
N PHE A 70 4.42 -1.49 -7.48
CA PHE A 70 3.69 -0.35 -6.94
C PHE A 70 2.37 -0.83 -6.29
N ALA A 71 2.20 -0.54 -5.00
CA ALA A 71 1.08 -1.10 -4.24
C ALA A 71 0.45 -0.08 -3.29
N PHE A 72 1.25 0.70 -2.58
CA PHE A 72 0.77 1.69 -1.63
C PHE A 72 0.68 3.05 -2.27
N ARG A 73 -0.48 3.68 -2.11
CA ARG A 73 -0.72 5.06 -2.49
C ARG A 73 -0.86 5.92 -1.26
N TRP A 74 -0.02 6.94 -1.18
CA TRP A 74 -0.05 7.96 -0.14
C TRP A 74 -0.88 9.15 -0.57
N SER A 75 -1.76 9.61 0.31
CA SER A 75 -2.52 10.84 0.09
C SER A 75 -2.79 11.51 1.44
N SER A 76 -2.16 12.67 1.65
CA SER A 76 -2.40 13.56 2.80
C SER A 76 -2.62 12.83 4.14
N GLY A 77 -1.68 11.97 4.51
CA GLY A 77 -1.72 11.26 5.79
C GLY A 77 -2.54 9.97 5.84
N HIS A 78 -3.00 9.52 4.68
CA HIS A 78 -3.61 8.20 4.49
C HIS A 78 -2.77 7.36 3.55
N VAL A 79 -2.57 6.09 3.91
CA VAL A 79 -2.03 5.06 3.00
C VAL A 79 -3.20 4.22 2.53
N SER A 80 -3.28 3.99 1.23
CA SER A 80 -4.30 3.14 0.62
C SER A 80 -3.67 2.10 -0.30
N ILE A 81 -4.33 0.95 -0.44
CA ILE A 81 -3.88 -0.14 -1.29
C ILE A 81 -5.08 -0.89 -1.85
N ASN A 82 -4.98 -1.36 -3.09
CA ASN A 82 -5.98 -2.27 -3.63
C ASN A 82 -5.76 -3.67 -3.06
N ALA A 83 -6.77 -4.17 -2.35
CA ALA A 83 -6.76 -5.53 -1.85
C ALA A 83 -6.78 -6.54 -3.00
N PRO A 84 -5.89 -7.54 -2.98
CA PRO A 84 -5.99 -8.68 -3.87
C PRO A 84 -7.18 -9.55 -3.44
N ARG A 85 -7.58 -10.49 -4.32
CA ARG A 85 -8.75 -11.35 -4.07
C ARG A 85 -8.63 -12.24 -2.84
N ASP A 86 -7.42 -12.55 -2.42
CA ASP A 86 -7.11 -13.38 -1.26
C ASP A 86 -7.04 -12.59 0.03
N PHE A 87 -7.29 -11.26 0.04
CA PHE A 87 -7.09 -10.42 1.23
C PHE A 87 -7.90 -10.86 2.46
N ASP A 88 -9.09 -11.42 2.26
CA ASP A 88 -9.91 -11.94 3.36
C ASP A 88 -9.30 -13.19 4.03
N ASP A 89 -8.36 -13.87 3.37
CA ASP A 89 -7.58 -14.96 3.96
C ASP A 89 -6.57 -14.38 4.96
N GLU A 90 -6.61 -14.87 6.21
CA GLU A 90 -5.65 -14.52 7.26
C GLU A 90 -4.19 -14.86 6.88
N ASN A 91 -4.02 -15.77 5.92
CA ASN A 91 -2.72 -16.17 5.40
C ASN A 91 -2.23 -15.32 4.24
N SER A 92 -3.04 -14.39 3.72
CA SER A 92 -2.64 -13.50 2.63
C SER A 92 -1.37 -12.75 2.97
N PHE A 93 -0.43 -12.76 2.03
CA PHE A 93 0.83 -12.03 2.15
C PHE A 93 0.57 -10.56 2.46
N LEU A 94 -0.34 -9.93 1.71
CA LEU A 94 -0.59 -8.51 1.87
C LEU A 94 -1.24 -8.19 3.21
N ARG A 95 -2.14 -9.05 3.69
CA ARG A 95 -2.77 -8.86 5.00
C ARG A 95 -1.76 -8.96 6.14
N LYS A 96 -0.83 -9.92 6.09
CA LYS A 96 0.25 -10.05 7.07
C LYS A 96 1.17 -8.82 7.06
N LEU A 97 1.57 -8.39 5.86
CA LEU A 97 2.39 -7.20 5.66
C LEU A 97 1.72 -5.94 6.22
N LEU A 98 0.44 -5.71 5.90
CA LEU A 98 -0.31 -4.57 6.42
C LEU A 98 -0.40 -4.57 7.95
N ARG A 99 -0.52 -5.75 8.57
CA ARG A 99 -0.56 -5.88 10.03
C ARG A 99 0.77 -5.51 10.67
N GLU A 100 1.89 -5.88 10.06
CA GLU A 100 3.22 -5.50 10.51
C GLU A 100 3.40 -3.98 10.43
N LEU A 101 3.12 -3.39 9.26
CA LEU A 101 3.17 -1.93 9.07
C LEU A 101 2.23 -1.17 10.01
N ALA A 102 0.99 -1.65 10.18
CA ALA A 102 0.03 -1.06 11.09
C ALA A 102 0.52 -1.12 12.55
N THR A 103 1.14 -2.23 12.96
CA THR A 103 1.70 -2.38 14.31
C THR A 103 2.83 -1.38 14.56
N GLU A 104 3.73 -1.21 13.59
CA GLU A 104 4.85 -0.26 13.69
C GLU A 104 4.37 1.20 13.71
N LEU A 105 3.38 1.55 12.89
CA LEU A 105 2.76 2.88 12.89
C LEU A 105 1.83 3.12 14.09
N GLY A 106 1.47 2.06 14.81
CA GLY A 106 0.33 2.07 15.71
C GLY A 106 -1.00 2.35 15.02
N ALA A 107 -1.11 2.13 13.71
CA ALA A 107 -2.31 2.33 12.90
C ALA A 107 -3.29 1.15 12.98
N SER A 108 -4.48 1.34 12.42
CA SER A 108 -5.50 0.31 12.19
C SER A 108 -5.69 0.07 10.70
N ILE A 109 -6.03 -1.16 10.33
CA ILE A 109 -6.35 -1.55 8.95
C ILE A 109 -7.86 -1.44 8.74
N ARG A 110 -8.28 -0.61 7.77
CA ARG A 110 -9.70 -0.40 7.45
C ARG A 110 -10.05 -0.70 6.01
N GLY A 111 -11.18 -1.34 5.80
CA GLY A 111 -11.82 -1.51 4.51
C GLY A 111 -12.47 -0.21 4.03
N GLY A 112 -12.61 -0.06 2.71
CA GLY A 112 -13.31 1.07 2.10
C GLY A 112 -14.80 1.17 2.47
N GLU A 113 -15.40 0.09 2.98
CA GLU A 113 -16.79 0.07 3.49
C GLU A 113 -16.86 0.24 5.02
N GLY A 114 -15.73 0.47 5.69
CA GLY A 114 -15.63 0.69 7.13
C GLY A 114 -15.37 -0.56 7.97
N GLU A 115 -15.06 -1.71 7.34
CA GLU A 115 -14.63 -2.90 8.08
C GLU A 115 -13.27 -2.67 8.75
N GLU A 116 -13.06 -3.23 9.94
CA GLU A 116 -11.75 -3.21 10.61
C GLU A 116 -11.12 -4.60 10.59
N TYR A 117 -9.90 -4.68 10.07
CA TYR A 117 -9.12 -5.91 9.98
C TYR A 117 -8.11 -5.99 11.13
N LYS A 118 -7.93 -7.21 11.66
CA LYS A 118 -6.92 -7.55 12.67
C LYS A 118 -5.84 -8.44 12.08
#